data_AF-A0A356N6N0-F1
#
_entry.id   AF-A0A356N6N0-F1
#
_cell.length_a   1.000
_cell.length_b   1.000
_cell.length_c   1.000
_cell.angle_alpha   90.00
_cell.angle_beta   90.00
_cell.angle_gamma   90.00
#
_symmetry.space_group_name_H-M   'P 1'
#
loop_
_entity.id
_entity.type
_entity.pdbx_description
1 polymer ?
#
loop_
_entity_poly.entity_id
_entity_poly.type
_entity_poly.pdbx_seq_one_letter_code
_entity_poly.pdbx_strand_id
1 'polypeptide(L)'
;IVQAIRNFADATSVTLNNLKQPGIDSLVSFLFIPAILLFIDARVFVLTMASILIYYSIDHYTTQHYSQLKNNLNTKTENYYAKLQDSNDFDLEKKAYNRHFERLTLWGFTEWFALQNTAVFFHSLILIYLIYTVINGQKEISDLVLIMGYVIETQVLLNSFSNIKDALADMFVGLEHLAKNNDISVIDIDDLI
;
A
#
# COMPACT_ATOMS: atom_id res chain seq x y z
N ILE A 1 1.57 12.06 -23.83
CA ILE A 1 0.36 11.18 -23.87
C ILE A 1 0.73 9.69 -23.79
N VAL A 2 1.57 9.15 -24.68
CA VAL A 2 1.95 7.71 -24.70
C VAL A 2 2.47 7.20 -23.34
N GLN A 3 3.32 7.97 -22.64
CA GLN A 3 3.84 7.59 -21.33
C GLN A 3 2.76 7.52 -20.24
N ALA A 4 1.78 8.43 -20.27
CA ALA A 4 0.66 8.42 -19.33
C ALA A 4 -0.27 7.20 -19.55
N ILE A 5 -0.52 6.83 -20.81
CA ILE A 5 -1.32 5.65 -21.18
C ILE A 5 -0.64 4.37 -20.68
N ARG A 6 0.68 4.26 -20.89
CA ARG A 6 1.48 3.13 -20.40
C ARG A 6 1.42 3.01 -18.87
N ASN A 7 1.65 4.11 -18.15
CA ASN A 7 1.61 4.13 -16.69
C ASN A 7 0.23 3.71 -16.14
N PHE A 8 -0.87 4.14 -16.77
CA PHE A 8 -2.22 3.73 -16.39
C PHE A 8 -2.50 2.25 -16.68
N ALA A 9 -2.09 1.74 -17.85
CA ALA A 9 -2.29 0.34 -18.22
C ALA A 9 -1.53 -0.61 -17.28
N ASP A 10 -0.28 -0.29 -16.96
CA ASP A 10 0.55 -1.07 -16.03
C ASP A 10 -0.08 -1.09 -14.62
N ALA A 11 -0.51 0.07 -14.11
CA ALA A 11 -1.17 0.17 -12.81
C ALA A 11 -2.51 -0.59 -12.73
N THR A 12 -3.30 -0.53 -13.81
CA THR A 12 -4.58 -1.25 -13.91
C THR A 12 -4.38 -2.77 -13.89
N SER A 13 -3.36 -3.26 -14.60
CA SER A 13 -3.02 -4.68 -14.63
C SER A 13 -2.61 -5.20 -13.23
N VAL A 14 -1.75 -4.46 -12.53
CA VAL A 14 -1.34 -4.79 -11.16
C VAL A 14 -2.54 -4.79 -10.21
N THR A 15 -3.40 -3.78 -10.29
CA THR A 15 -4.62 -3.68 -9.48
C THR A 15 -5.53 -4.89 -9.68
N LEU A 16 -5.76 -5.27 -10.94
CA LEU A 16 -6.62 -6.40 -11.29
C LEU A 16 -6.07 -7.73 -10.76
N ASN A 17 -4.74 -7.90 -10.78
CA ASN A 17 -4.10 -9.10 -10.24
C ASN A 17 -4.21 -9.17 -8.70
N ASN A 18 -4.09 -8.03 -8.01
CA ASN A 18 -4.24 -7.96 -6.56
C ASN A 18 -5.70 -8.24 -6.11
N LEU A 19 -6.70 -7.87 -6.93
CA LEU A 19 -8.12 -8.07 -6.61
C LEU A 19 -8.61 -9.53 -6.77
N LYS A 20 -8.08 -10.29 -7.74
CA LYS A 20 -8.71 -11.54 -8.22
C LYS A 20 -8.81 -12.66 -7.17
N GLN A 21 -7.72 -12.97 -6.48
CA GLN A 21 -7.67 -14.09 -5.54
C GLN A 21 -7.26 -13.63 -4.14
N PRO A 22 -6.19 -12.80 -3.99
CA PRO A 22 -5.82 -12.24 -2.68
C PRO A 22 -6.91 -11.33 -2.10
N GLY A 23 -7.66 -10.61 -2.94
CA GLY A 23 -8.74 -9.72 -2.52
C GLY A 23 -9.99 -10.44 -1.97
N ILE A 24 -10.38 -11.56 -2.57
CA ILE A 24 -11.57 -12.32 -2.13
C ILE A 24 -11.27 -13.06 -0.83
N ASP A 25 -10.15 -13.77 -0.76
CA ASP A 25 -9.75 -14.51 0.44
C ASP A 25 -9.54 -13.57 1.64
N SER A 26 -9.08 -12.34 1.36
CA SER A 26 -8.85 -11.36 2.41
C SER A 26 -10.13 -10.74 2.98
N LEU A 27 -11.14 -10.50 2.16
CA LEU A 27 -12.46 -10.00 2.60
C LEU A 27 -13.19 -11.00 3.50
N VAL A 28 -13.16 -12.28 3.13
CA VAL A 28 -13.80 -13.34 3.90
C VAL A 28 -13.14 -13.43 5.28
N SER A 29 -11.82 -13.52 5.31
CA SER A 29 -11.06 -13.68 6.56
C SER A 29 -11.15 -12.46 7.48
N PHE A 30 -11.25 -11.25 6.92
CA PHE A 30 -11.46 -10.00 7.67
C PHE A 30 -12.77 -10.01 8.47
N LEU A 31 -13.81 -10.70 8.00
CA LEU A 31 -15.08 -10.82 8.73
C LEU A 31 -15.03 -11.92 9.81
N PHE A 32 -14.42 -13.06 9.49
CA PHE A 32 -14.46 -14.22 10.37
C PHE A 32 -13.43 -14.17 11.50
N ILE A 33 -12.21 -13.66 11.28
CA ILE A 33 -11.17 -13.64 12.32
C ILE A 33 -11.56 -12.78 13.53
N PRO A 34 -12.05 -11.53 13.37
CA PRO A 34 -12.49 -10.73 14.50
C PRO A 34 -13.65 -11.36 15.26
N ALA A 35 -14.59 -12.01 14.55
CA ALA A 35 -15.69 -12.72 15.18
C ALA A 35 -15.18 -13.89 16.03
N ILE A 36 -14.26 -14.71 15.50
CA ILE A 36 -13.65 -15.82 16.23
C ILE A 36 -12.91 -15.29 17.48
N LEU A 37 -12.09 -14.25 17.33
CA LEU A 37 -11.34 -13.66 18.44
C LEU A 37 -12.27 -13.10 19.53
N LEU A 38 -13.41 -12.52 19.16
CA LEU A 38 -14.40 -12.04 20.13
C LEU A 38 -14.93 -13.17 21.04
N PHE A 39 -15.12 -14.37 20.49
CA PHE A 39 -15.58 -15.54 21.25
C PHE A 39 -14.47 -16.26 22.02
N ILE A 40 -13.22 -16.23 21.54
CA ILE A 40 -12.08 -16.90 22.19
C ILE A 40 -11.46 -16.04 23.30
N ASP A 41 -11.21 -14.76 23.03
CA ASP A 41 -10.65 -13.82 24.00
C ASP A 41 -11.02 -12.37 23.65
N ALA A 42 -12.02 -11.84 24.35
CA ALA A 42 -12.51 -10.48 24.15
C ALA A 42 -11.43 -9.39 24.35
N ARG A 43 -10.39 -9.62 25.16
CA ARG A 43 -9.32 -8.65 25.37
C ARG A 43 -8.39 -8.62 24.17
N VAL A 44 -8.04 -9.79 23.63
CA VAL A 44 -7.25 -9.88 22.40
C VAL A 44 -8.03 -9.34 21.21
N PHE A 45 -9.34 -9.57 21.16
CA PHE A 45 -10.22 -8.94 20.17
C PHE A 45 -10.09 -7.41 20.18
N VAL A 46 -10.19 -6.77 21.35
CA VAL A 46 -10.07 -5.30 21.47
C VAL A 46 -8.69 -4.82 20.98
N LEU A 47 -7.61 -5.52 21.35
CA LEU A 47 -6.27 -5.19 20.89
C LEU A 47 -6.09 -5.38 19.38
N THR A 48 -6.72 -6.40 18.81
CA THR A 48 -6.69 -6.68 17.37
C THR A 48 -7.46 -5.61 16.61
N MET A 49 -8.63 -5.20 17.10
CA MET A 49 -9.39 -4.10 16.50
C MET A 49 -8.64 -2.76 16.58
N ALA A 50 -7.96 -2.48 17.68
CA ALA A 50 -7.10 -1.32 17.81
C ALA A 50 -5.93 -1.38 16.81
N SER A 51 -5.29 -2.54 16.65
CA SER A 51 -4.24 -2.78 15.65
C SER A 51 -4.73 -2.48 14.23
N ILE A 52 -5.88 -3.05 13.84
CA ILE A 52 -6.50 -2.83 12.53
C ILE A 52 -6.77 -1.33 12.29
N LEU A 53 -7.35 -0.64 13.27
CA LEU A 53 -7.70 0.79 13.12
C LEU A 53 -6.46 1.67 12.98
N ILE A 54 -5.43 1.44 13.79
CA ILE A 54 -4.17 2.21 13.71
C ILE A 54 -3.46 1.90 12.40
N TYR A 55 -3.37 0.63 12.01
CA TYR A 55 -2.78 0.22 10.75
C TYR A 55 -3.47 0.91 9.57
N TYR A 56 -4.81 0.86 9.50
CA TYR A 56 -5.58 1.49 8.44
C TYR A 56 -5.40 3.02 8.41
N SER A 57 -5.28 3.66 9.57
CA SER A 57 -5.06 5.10 9.67
C SER A 57 -3.69 5.51 9.13
N ILE A 58 -2.64 4.76 9.48
CA ILE A 58 -1.28 4.96 8.97
C ILE A 58 -1.30 4.75 7.46
N ASP A 59 -1.81 3.61 7.00
CA ASP A 59 -1.93 3.24 5.60
C ASP A 59 -2.69 4.31 4.81
N HIS A 60 -3.78 4.87 5.35
CA HIS A 60 -4.53 5.96 4.68
C HIS A 60 -3.70 7.21 4.48
N TYR A 61 -3.00 7.64 5.53
CA TYR A 61 -2.15 8.81 5.48
C TYR A 61 -0.95 8.61 4.53
N THR A 62 -0.29 7.46 4.59
CA THR A 62 0.90 7.16 3.78
C THR A 62 0.57 7.02 2.31
N THR A 63 -0.50 6.29 1.94
CA THR A 63 -0.94 6.15 0.55
C THR A 63 -1.32 7.51 -0.07
N GLN A 64 -1.96 8.41 0.69
CA GLN A 64 -2.30 9.76 0.19
C GLN A 64 -1.04 10.58 -0.15
N HIS A 65 -0.05 10.58 0.75
CA HIS A 65 1.20 11.29 0.50
C HIS A 65 1.99 10.63 -0.65
N TYR A 66 2.00 9.30 -0.73
CA TYR A 66 2.58 8.54 -1.83
C TYR A 66 1.97 8.98 -3.17
N SER A 67 0.64 9.07 -3.26
CA SER A 67 -0.08 9.47 -4.48
C SER A 67 0.36 10.86 -4.98
N GLN A 68 0.56 11.82 -4.07
CA GLN A 68 1.06 13.15 -4.40
C GLN A 68 2.49 13.13 -4.92
N LEU A 69 3.38 12.34 -4.28
CA LEU A 69 4.75 12.17 -4.72
C LEU A 69 4.82 11.46 -6.09
N LYS A 70 3.97 10.46 -6.32
CA LYS A 70 3.87 9.71 -7.57
C LYS A 70 3.43 10.60 -8.72
N ASN A 71 2.42 11.44 -8.51
CA ASN A 71 1.96 12.40 -9.52
C ASN A 71 3.07 13.40 -9.90
N ASN A 72 3.80 13.92 -8.90
CA ASN A 72 4.96 14.78 -9.13
C ASN A 72 6.06 14.05 -9.92
N LEU A 73 6.34 12.79 -9.59
CA LEU A 73 7.31 11.97 -10.32
C LEU A 73 6.88 11.79 -11.78
N ASN A 74 5.62 11.41 -12.05
CA ASN A 74 5.09 11.24 -13.40
C ASN A 74 5.30 12.50 -14.25
N THR A 75 5.01 13.68 -13.68
CA THR A 75 5.26 14.97 -14.36
C THR A 75 6.74 15.18 -14.68
N LYS A 76 7.67 14.81 -13.78
CA LYS A 76 9.12 14.93 -14.04
C LYS A 76 9.62 13.90 -15.05
N THR A 77 9.04 12.70 -15.05
CA THR A 77 9.32 11.66 -16.04
C THR A 77 8.92 12.11 -17.44
N GLU A 78 7.73 12.70 -17.60
CA GLU A 78 7.28 13.22 -18.89
C GLU A 78 8.19 14.35 -19.40
N ASN A 79 8.52 15.33 -18.56
CA ASN A 79 9.44 16.42 -18.93
C ASN A 79 10.83 15.90 -19.32
N TYR A 80 11.34 14.90 -18.61
CA TYR A 80 12.62 14.28 -18.93
C TYR A 80 12.60 13.61 -20.31
N TYR A 81 11.58 12.81 -20.60
CA TYR A 81 11.48 12.12 -21.89
C TYR A 81 11.16 13.07 -23.06
N ALA A 82 10.35 14.11 -22.85
CA ALA A 82 10.10 15.14 -23.86
C ALA A 82 11.40 15.86 -24.24
N LYS A 83 12.17 16.33 -23.25
CA LYS A 83 13.47 16.97 -23.50
C LYS A 83 14.49 16.05 -24.14
N LEU A 84 14.49 14.77 -23.78
CA LEU A 84 15.37 13.75 -24.38
C LEU A 84 15.06 13.55 -25.88
N GLN A 85 13.81 13.75 -26.29
CA GLN A 85 13.38 13.68 -27.68
C GLN A 85 13.70 14.97 -28.46
N ASP A 86 13.50 16.13 -27.83
CA ASP A 86 13.63 17.44 -28.51
C ASP A 86 15.05 18.02 -28.50
N SER A 87 15.91 17.63 -27.54
CA SER A 87 17.21 18.28 -27.33
C SER A 87 18.27 17.40 -26.64
N ASN A 88 19.55 17.74 -26.82
CA ASN A 88 20.66 17.10 -26.10
C ASN A 88 20.96 17.71 -24.71
N ASP A 89 20.19 18.72 -24.26
CA ASP A 89 20.40 19.39 -22.97
C ASP A 89 19.31 19.00 -21.95
N PHE A 90 19.44 17.79 -21.43
CA PHE A 90 18.46 17.16 -20.51
C PHE A 90 19.02 16.91 -19.09
N ASP A 91 20.23 17.38 -18.78
CA ASP A 91 20.91 17.09 -17.51
C ASP A 91 20.15 17.64 -16.29
N LEU A 92 19.51 18.81 -16.45
CA LEU A 92 18.69 19.41 -15.40
C LEU A 92 17.44 18.57 -15.11
N GLU A 93 16.76 18.10 -16.16
CA GLU A 93 15.56 17.26 -16.08
C GLU A 93 15.91 15.89 -15.51
N LYS A 94 17.05 15.31 -15.89
CA LYS A 94 17.58 14.06 -15.32
C LYS A 94 17.80 14.19 -13.82
N LYS A 95 18.42 15.29 -13.37
CA LYS A 95 18.66 15.57 -11.95
C LYS A 95 17.35 15.75 -11.18
N ALA A 96 16.36 16.41 -11.79
CA ALA A 96 15.03 16.55 -11.21
C ALA A 96 14.32 15.19 -11.09
N TYR A 97 14.29 14.40 -12.17
CA TYR A 97 13.73 13.05 -12.18
C TYR A 97 14.34 12.19 -11.08
N ASN A 98 15.68 12.09 -11.01
CA ASN A 98 16.37 11.28 -10.00
C ASN A 98 16.01 11.70 -8.57
N ARG A 99 15.95 13.00 -8.28
CA ARG A 99 15.57 13.51 -6.96
C ARG A 99 14.15 13.11 -6.57
N HIS A 100 13.19 13.20 -7.51
CA HIS A 100 11.80 12.84 -7.23
C HIS A 100 11.60 11.33 -7.13
N PHE A 101 12.36 10.54 -7.90
CA PHE A 101 12.39 9.09 -7.81
C PHE A 101 12.94 8.62 -6.45
N GLU A 102 14.05 9.20 -5.99
CA GLU A 102 14.63 8.93 -4.68
C GLU A 102 13.65 9.27 -3.55
N ARG A 103 12.99 10.44 -3.62
CA ARG A 103 11.96 10.85 -2.64
C ARG A 103 10.81 9.86 -2.55
N LEU A 104 10.29 9.41 -3.69
CA LEU A 104 9.20 8.43 -3.73
C LEU A 104 9.65 7.08 -3.12
N THR A 105 10.87 6.65 -3.44
CA THR A 105 11.44 5.39 -2.95
C THR A 105 11.66 5.41 -1.44
N LEU A 106 12.23 6.50 -0.92
CA LEU A 106 12.40 6.72 0.53
C LEU A 106 11.05 6.78 1.25
N TRP A 107 10.04 7.36 0.61
CA TRP A 107 8.69 7.38 1.17
C TRP A 107 8.08 5.99 1.25
N GLY A 108 8.18 5.18 0.18
CA GLY A 108 7.72 3.79 0.19
C GLY A 108 8.40 2.95 1.28
N PHE A 109 9.69 3.18 1.54
CA PHE A 109 10.37 2.55 2.67
C PHE A 109 9.82 3.00 4.03
N THR A 110 9.54 4.31 4.18
CA THR A 110 8.99 4.89 5.41
C THR A 110 7.60 4.33 5.72
N GLU A 111 6.76 4.22 4.70
CA GLU A 111 5.44 3.61 4.78
C GLU A 111 5.52 2.15 5.24
N TRP A 112 6.29 1.33 4.52
CA TRP A 112 6.49 -0.07 4.89
C TRP A 112 7.02 -0.20 6.33
N PHE A 113 8.01 0.60 6.70
CA PHE A 113 8.57 0.61 8.05
C PHE A 113 7.52 0.95 9.11
N ALA A 114 6.69 1.97 8.90
CA ALA A 114 5.65 2.37 9.84
C ALA A 114 4.60 1.27 10.02
N LEU A 115 4.17 0.64 8.93
CA LEU A 115 3.19 -0.44 8.95
C LEU A 115 3.73 -1.68 9.68
N GLN A 116 4.97 -2.11 9.39
CA GLN A 116 5.56 -3.28 10.03
C GLN A 116 5.86 -3.05 11.51
N ASN A 117 6.33 -1.87 11.92
CA ASN A 117 6.58 -1.59 13.34
C ASN A 117 5.28 -1.54 14.15
N THR A 118 4.21 -1.01 13.55
CA THR A 118 2.87 -1.04 14.17
C THR A 118 2.43 -2.48 14.40
N ALA A 119 2.59 -3.35 13.40
CA ALA A 119 2.29 -4.76 13.55
C ALA A 119 3.10 -5.40 14.69
N VAL A 120 4.43 -5.27 14.67
CA VAL A 120 5.33 -5.85 15.68
C VAL A 120 4.97 -5.40 17.10
N PHE A 121 4.62 -4.13 17.29
CA PHE A 121 4.19 -3.60 18.58
C PHE A 121 2.95 -4.34 19.11
N PHE A 122 1.89 -4.45 18.31
CA PHE A 122 0.65 -5.14 18.72
C PHE A 122 0.85 -6.64 18.90
N HIS A 123 1.61 -7.30 18.02
CA HIS A 123 1.92 -8.72 18.16
C HIS A 123 2.65 -9.01 19.46
N SER A 124 3.65 -8.17 19.79
CA SER A 124 4.43 -8.31 21.02
C SER A 124 3.55 -8.09 22.26
N LEU A 125 2.67 -7.09 22.22
CA LEU A 125 1.76 -6.78 23.31
C LEU A 125 0.73 -7.91 23.55
N ILE A 126 0.14 -8.45 22.48
CA ILE A 126 -0.78 -9.60 22.57
C ILE A 126 -0.03 -10.84 23.08
N LEU A 127 1.17 -11.11 22.57
CA LEU A 127 1.97 -12.26 22.99
C LEU A 127 2.32 -12.19 24.48
N ILE A 128 2.74 -11.03 24.99
CA ILE A 128 3.03 -10.84 26.42
C ILE A 128 1.78 -11.10 27.26
N TYR A 129 0.62 -10.58 26.84
CA TYR A 129 -0.66 -10.84 27.51
C TYR A 129 -1.00 -12.34 27.53
N LEU A 130 -0.86 -13.04 26.41
CA LEU A 130 -1.15 -14.47 26.33
C LEU A 130 -0.20 -15.30 27.20
N ILE A 131 1.11 -15.01 27.16
CA ILE A 131 2.09 -15.67 28.04
C ILE A 131 1.70 -15.49 29.51
N TYR A 132 1.30 -14.28 29.91
CA TYR A 132 0.84 -14.01 31.27
C TYR A 132 -0.40 -14.86 31.64
N THR A 133 -1.38 -14.98 30.75
CA THR A 133 -2.57 -15.81 31.01
C THR A 133 -2.26 -17.31 31.12
N VAL A 134 -1.29 -17.81 30.35
CA VAL A 134 -0.82 -19.20 30.42
C VAL A 134 -0.10 -19.47 31.74
N ILE A 135 0.79 -18.56 32.17
CA ILE A 135 1.52 -18.69 33.44
C ILE A 135 0.54 -18.73 34.63
N ASN A 136 -0.56 -17.98 34.55
CA ASN A 136 -1.59 -17.98 35.59
C ASN A 136 -2.59 -19.15 35.50
N GLY A 137 -2.40 -20.08 34.57
CA GLY A 137 -3.27 -21.24 34.37
C GLY A 137 -4.66 -20.91 33.82
N GLN A 138 -4.85 -19.72 33.24
CA GLN A 138 -6.14 -19.29 32.67
C GLN A 138 -6.35 -19.79 31.23
N LYS A 139 -5.26 -20.09 30.54
CA LYS A 139 -5.23 -20.57 29.16
C LYS A 139 -4.19 -21.67 29.01
N GLU A 140 -4.41 -22.55 28.04
CA GLU A 140 -3.42 -23.53 27.64
C GLU A 140 -2.42 -22.94 26.61
N ILE A 141 -1.30 -23.63 26.42
CA ILE A 141 -0.34 -23.27 25.36
C ILE A 141 -1.01 -23.38 23.96
N SER A 142 -1.94 -24.32 23.80
CA SER A 142 -2.75 -24.49 22.59
C SER A 142 -3.55 -23.23 22.25
N ASP A 143 -4.18 -22.59 23.25
CA ASP A 143 -4.91 -21.33 23.08
C ASP A 143 -4.00 -20.20 22.63
N LEU A 144 -2.79 -20.11 23.21
CA LEU A 144 -1.80 -19.11 22.81
C LEU A 144 -1.43 -19.26 21.34
N VAL A 145 -1.11 -20.49 20.90
CA VAL A 145 -0.75 -20.79 19.51
C VAL A 145 -1.90 -20.46 18.56
N LEU A 146 -3.12 -20.85 18.92
CA LEU A 146 -4.32 -20.58 18.13
C LEU A 146 -4.56 -19.08 17.95
N ILE A 147 -4.55 -18.32 19.05
CA ILE A 147 -4.79 -16.88 19.04
C ILE A 147 -3.70 -16.16 18.27
N MET A 148 -2.42 -16.50 18.49
CA MET A 148 -1.32 -15.91 17.73
C MET A 148 -1.40 -16.23 16.23
N GLY A 149 -1.86 -17.43 15.87
CA GLY A 149 -2.16 -17.78 14.47
C GLY A 149 -3.15 -16.81 13.85
N TYR A 150 -4.28 -16.54 14.52
CA TYR A 150 -5.27 -15.57 14.03
C TYR A 150 -4.74 -14.13 13.95
N VAL A 151 -3.88 -13.72 14.87
CA VAL A 151 -3.25 -12.37 14.85
C VAL A 151 -2.31 -12.24 13.64
N ILE A 152 -1.51 -13.28 13.35
CA ILE A 152 -0.61 -13.30 12.18
C ILE A 152 -1.44 -13.28 10.88
N GLU A 153 -2.48 -14.08 10.78
CA GLU A 153 -3.38 -14.06 9.63
C GLU A 153 -4.01 -12.67 9.45
N THR A 154 -4.43 -12.02 10.54
CA THR A 154 -4.91 -10.62 10.48
C THR A 154 -3.88 -9.67 9.87
N GLN A 155 -2.60 -9.84 10.17
CA GLN A 155 -1.54 -9.02 9.57
C GLN A 155 -1.37 -9.29 8.07
N VAL A 156 -1.41 -10.55 7.65
CA VAL A 156 -1.34 -10.93 6.22
C VAL A 156 -2.47 -10.26 5.45
N LEU A 157 -3.67 -10.22 6.04
CA LEU A 157 -4.83 -9.55 5.47
C LEU A 157 -4.64 -8.04 5.34
N LEU A 158 -4.18 -7.38 6.39
CA LEU A 158 -3.91 -5.94 6.39
C LEU A 158 -2.87 -5.55 5.34
N ASN A 159 -1.81 -6.36 5.19
CA ASN A 159 -0.82 -6.17 4.13
C ASN A 159 -1.45 -6.34 2.73
N SER A 160 -2.34 -7.33 2.54
CA SER A 160 -3.04 -7.53 1.26
C SER A 160 -3.92 -6.33 0.90
N PHE A 161 -4.70 -5.79 1.86
CA PHE A 161 -5.51 -4.60 1.65
C PHE A 161 -4.68 -3.37 1.33
N SER A 162 -3.57 -3.17 2.03
CA SER A 162 -2.60 -2.09 1.76
C SER A 162 -2.07 -2.19 0.31
N ASN A 163 -1.63 -3.37 -0.12
CA ASN A 163 -1.17 -3.60 -1.51
C ASN A 163 -2.26 -3.34 -2.56
N ILE A 164 -3.51 -3.72 -2.31
CA ILE A 164 -4.64 -3.45 -3.22
C ILE A 164 -4.86 -1.94 -3.31
N LYS A 165 -4.81 -1.25 -2.18
CA LYS A 165 -5.04 0.19 -2.11
C LYS A 165 -3.92 0.99 -2.77
N ASP A 166 -2.67 0.60 -2.59
CA ASP A 166 -1.52 1.22 -3.28
C ASP A 166 -1.63 1.03 -4.80
N ALA A 167 -2.06 -0.14 -5.26
CA ALA A 167 -2.31 -0.39 -6.67
C ALA A 167 -3.46 0.49 -7.22
N LEU A 168 -4.55 0.63 -6.46
CA LEU A 168 -5.64 1.54 -6.80
C LEU A 168 -5.18 3.01 -6.84
N ALA A 169 -4.33 3.42 -5.89
CA ALA A 169 -3.77 4.77 -5.85
C ALA A 169 -2.92 5.05 -7.10
N ASP A 170 -2.05 4.11 -7.50
CA ASP A 170 -1.28 4.20 -8.74
C ASP A 170 -2.18 4.30 -9.98
N MET A 171 -3.25 3.51 -10.03
CA MET A 171 -4.24 3.55 -11.12
C MET A 171 -4.96 4.91 -11.17
N PHE A 172 -5.38 5.45 -10.03
CA PHE A 172 -6.05 6.75 -9.96
C PHE A 172 -5.13 7.90 -10.31
N VAL A 173 -3.87 7.88 -9.87
CA VAL A 173 -2.87 8.88 -10.28
C VAL A 173 -2.65 8.82 -11.79
N GLY A 174 -2.55 7.62 -12.38
CA GLY A 174 -2.46 7.45 -13.82
C GLY A 174 -3.68 8.00 -14.57
N LEU A 175 -4.89 7.72 -14.07
CA LEU A 175 -6.15 8.20 -14.63
C LEU A 175 -6.28 9.73 -14.56
N GLU A 176 -5.97 10.32 -13.41
CA GLU A 176 -5.98 11.77 -13.21
C GLU A 176 -5.01 12.47 -14.16
N HIS A 177 -3.82 11.88 -14.34
CA HIS A 177 -2.80 12.41 -15.24
C HIS A 177 -3.22 12.31 -16.72
N LEU A 178 -3.87 11.22 -17.11
CA LEU A 178 -4.49 11.08 -18.43
C LEU A 178 -5.58 12.12 -18.67
N ALA A 179 -6.46 12.33 -17.68
CA ALA A 179 -7.53 13.31 -17.78
C ALA A 179 -6.99 14.74 -17.96
N LYS A 180 -5.93 15.11 -17.23
CA LYS A 180 -5.27 16.43 -17.37
C LYS A 180 -4.57 16.61 -18.71
N ASN A 181 -4.00 15.55 -19.28
CA ASN A 181 -3.31 15.63 -20.56
C ASN A 181 -4.25 15.73 -21.79
N ASN A 182 -5.52 15.31 -21.67
CA ASN A 182 -6.52 15.54 -22.72
C ASN A 182 -6.84 17.03 -22.93
N ASP A 183 -6.70 17.87 -21.91
CA ASP A 183 -6.87 19.33 -22.03
C ASP A 183 -5.63 20.01 -22.67
N ILE A 184 -4.51 19.29 -22.85
CA ILE A 184 -3.23 19.77 -23.40
C ILE A 184 -2.92 19.02 -24.71
N SER A 185 -3.94 18.72 -25.53
CA SER A 185 -3.77 18.08 -26.84
C SER A 185 -3.11 19.03 -27.84
N VAL A 186 -1.77 19.11 -27.82
CA VAL A 186 -0.94 19.69 -28.90
C VAL A 186 0.26 18.79 -29.21
N ILE A 187 0.07 17.48 -29.25
CA ILE A 187 1.04 16.59 -29.90
C ILE A 187 0.25 15.65 -30.81
N ASP A 188 0.39 15.89 -32.10
CA ASP A 188 -0.22 15.15 -33.18
C ASP A 188 0.34 13.72 -33.17
N ILE A 189 -0.53 12.74 -33.37
CA ILE A 189 -0.15 11.31 -33.42
C ILE A 189 0.73 11.03 -34.66
N ASP A 190 0.75 11.96 -35.62
CA ASP A 190 1.60 11.92 -36.81
C ASP A 190 3.10 12.17 -36.54
N ASP A 191 3.49 12.70 -35.37
CA ASP A 191 4.91 12.87 -35.00
C ASP A 191 5.57 11.56 -34.51
N LEU A 192 4.85 10.43 -34.56
CA LEU A 192 5.30 9.10 -34.12
C LEU A 192 5.52 8.09 -35.27
N ILE A 193 5.56 8.53 -36.54
CA ILE A 193 5.98 7.71 -37.69
C ILE A 193 7.38 8.09 -38.16
#